data_AF-A0A1H5Q0R7-F1
#
_entry.id   AF-A0A1H5Q0R7-F1
#
_cell.length_a   1.000
_cell.length_b   1.000
_cell.length_c   1.000
_cell.angle_alpha   90.00
_cell.angle_beta   90.00
_cell.angle_gamma   90.00
#
_symmetry.space_group_name_H-M   'P 1'
#
loop_
_entity.id
_entity.type
_entity.pdbx_description
1 polymer ?
#
loop_
_entity_poly.entity_id
_entity_poly.type
_entity_poly.pdbx_seq_one_letter_code
_entity_poly.pdbx_strand_id
1 'polypeptide(L)'
;MTEPEQTGVPGQDDSDPPGAEAPCRRGRRPEPIAEDVGAAHRTWLEPVRSRLVASGLTLDELVGLSGYSKTRLSELLRGKGYYPSWEITYSVVKALDLPPWPLRRLWTAAAREAAKKQGWIENRIQAVQPLGPEQPPVAHLAFTQAMREPYTAYAQAFLQTEDRAQRAVGETFDLLWLTWDEALASADVKRHAWQMLRSRVMARALQRDGHPDLRQAAFYTAAQAAITDLAERTAHIDTMAHFFDAVARLPQDQMDVIVLAHLCGIRPAAVPGIVGLSPAMTHTLDHHARGALSDLYLRDHTWE
;
A
#
# COMPACT_ATOMS: atom_id res chain seq x y z
N MET A 1 9.18 12.27 -98.29
CA MET A 1 8.01 11.49 -98.73
C MET A 1 6.99 11.60 -97.60
N THR A 2 5.91 12.34 -97.86
CA THR A 2 4.60 12.31 -97.19
C THR A 2 4.49 12.70 -95.69
N GLU A 3 4.03 13.93 -95.44
CA GLU A 3 3.22 14.41 -94.30
C GLU A 3 1.80 13.76 -94.31
N PRO A 4 0.84 14.08 -93.40
CA PRO A 4 0.85 14.39 -91.95
C PRO A 4 -0.32 13.67 -91.19
N GLU A 5 -0.46 13.82 -89.86
CA GLU A 5 -1.80 14.03 -89.24
C GLU A 5 -1.72 14.57 -87.78
N GLN A 6 -2.43 15.67 -87.56
CA GLN A 6 -2.74 16.30 -86.27
C GLN A 6 -4.15 15.91 -85.82
N THR A 7 -4.37 15.72 -84.52
CA THR A 7 -5.57 16.05 -83.67
C THR A 7 -5.53 15.17 -82.41
N GLY A 8 -5.92 15.55 -81.18
CA GLY A 8 -6.54 16.74 -80.61
C GLY A 8 -6.39 16.73 -79.07
N VAL A 9 -6.75 17.86 -78.45
CA VAL A 9 -6.72 18.30 -77.02
C VAL A 9 -8.10 17.99 -76.35
N PRO A 10 -8.48 18.20 -75.05
CA PRO A 10 -7.85 18.39 -73.71
C PRO A 10 -8.42 17.44 -72.58
N GLY A 11 -7.98 17.58 -71.31
CA GLY A 11 -8.88 17.34 -70.15
C GLY A 11 -8.26 16.82 -68.84
N GLN A 12 -8.21 17.69 -67.83
CA GLN A 12 -8.31 17.49 -66.36
C GLN A 12 -8.59 16.09 -65.79
N ASP A 13 -7.92 15.70 -64.70
CA ASP A 13 -8.58 15.82 -63.38
C ASP A 13 -7.60 15.68 -62.19
N ASP A 14 -7.74 16.63 -61.27
CA ASP A 14 -7.27 16.59 -59.89
C ASP A 14 -7.96 15.44 -59.16
N SER A 15 -7.20 14.62 -58.43
CA SER A 15 -7.71 13.77 -57.34
C SER A 15 -6.55 13.32 -56.46
N ASP A 16 -6.08 14.21 -55.58
CA ASP A 16 -5.43 13.80 -54.34
C ASP A 16 -6.42 12.95 -53.52
N PRO A 17 -6.08 11.73 -53.08
CA PRO A 17 -6.97 10.95 -52.23
C PRO A 17 -7.09 11.63 -50.85
N PRO A 18 -8.32 11.86 -50.35
CA PRO A 18 -8.53 12.51 -49.07
C PRO A 18 -8.28 11.54 -47.92
N GLY A 19 -7.61 12.03 -46.88
CA GLY A 19 -7.82 11.55 -45.51
C GLY A 19 -7.22 10.18 -45.19
N ALA A 20 -5.89 10.06 -45.26
CA ALA A 20 -5.23 9.20 -44.28
C ALA A 20 -5.35 9.92 -42.92
N GLU A 21 -6.38 9.60 -42.15
CA GLU A 21 -6.46 9.94 -40.73
C GLU A 21 -5.10 9.63 -40.10
N ALA A 22 -4.39 10.68 -39.69
CA ALA A 22 -3.16 10.53 -38.95
C ALA A 22 -3.46 9.60 -37.76
N PRO A 23 -2.72 8.50 -37.57
CA PRO A 23 -2.98 7.60 -36.46
C PRO A 23 -2.93 8.43 -35.19
N CYS A 24 -4.07 8.55 -34.50
CA CYS A 24 -4.19 9.23 -33.21
C CYS A 24 -3.00 8.81 -32.37
N ARG A 25 -2.05 9.73 -32.18
CA ARG A 25 -0.86 9.46 -31.37
C ARG A 25 -1.38 9.14 -29.98
N ARG A 26 -1.44 7.84 -29.63
CA ARG A 26 -1.79 7.37 -28.28
C ARG A 26 -0.99 8.21 -27.30
N GLY A 27 -1.68 9.00 -26.49
CA GLY A 27 -1.05 9.91 -25.55
C GLY A 27 -0.01 9.19 -24.70
N ARG A 28 1.14 9.83 -24.48
CA ARG A 28 2.26 9.23 -23.72
C ARG A 28 1.80 8.89 -22.30
N ARG A 29 1.99 7.64 -21.88
CA ARG A 29 1.75 7.21 -20.48
C ARG A 29 2.67 7.98 -19.52
N PRO A 30 2.25 8.26 -18.27
CA PRO A 30 3.09 8.92 -17.28
C PRO A 30 4.39 8.14 -17.02
N GLU A 31 5.52 8.84 -16.92
CA GLU A 31 6.81 8.26 -16.52
C GLU A 31 6.72 7.65 -15.10
N PRO A 32 7.64 6.75 -14.70
CA PRO A 32 7.63 6.13 -13.36
C PRO A 32 7.57 7.15 -12.21
N ILE A 33 7.05 6.72 -11.05
CA ILE A 33 7.12 7.52 -9.82
C ILE A 33 8.60 7.73 -9.50
N ALA A 34 8.97 8.96 -9.12
CA ALA A 34 10.36 9.25 -8.79
C ALA A 34 10.84 8.46 -7.56
N GLU A 35 12.13 8.09 -7.53
CA GLU A 35 12.72 7.23 -6.49
C GLU A 35 12.81 7.91 -5.12
N ASP A 36 12.83 9.24 -5.08
CA ASP A 36 12.88 10.08 -3.88
C ASP A 36 11.51 10.30 -3.21
N VAL A 37 10.42 9.84 -3.83
CA VAL A 37 9.07 9.98 -3.27
C VAL A 37 8.95 9.21 -1.95
N GLY A 38 8.48 9.85 -0.89
CA GLY A 38 8.27 9.22 0.42
C GLY A 38 7.24 8.08 0.40
N ALA A 39 7.33 7.16 1.36
CA ALA A 39 6.50 5.96 1.42
C ALA A 39 5.00 6.29 1.58
N ALA A 40 4.65 7.31 2.37
CA ALA A 40 3.26 7.74 2.50
C ALA A 40 2.76 8.41 1.21
N HIS A 41 3.61 9.15 0.49
CA HIS A 41 3.22 9.74 -0.79
C HIS A 41 2.98 8.64 -1.85
N ARG A 42 3.86 7.63 -1.95
CA ARG A 42 3.65 6.48 -2.84
C ARG A 42 2.35 5.75 -2.55
N THR A 43 2.00 5.64 -1.26
CA THR A 43 0.83 4.91 -0.80
C THR A 43 -0.46 5.30 -1.52
N TRP A 44 -0.77 6.59 -1.66
CA TRP A 44 -1.98 6.99 -2.40
C TRP A 44 -1.73 7.17 -3.90
N LEU A 45 -0.49 7.48 -4.30
CA LEU A 45 -0.15 7.75 -5.69
C LEU A 45 -0.19 6.49 -6.57
N GLU A 46 0.22 5.34 -6.02
CA GLU A 46 0.21 4.06 -6.73
C GLU A 46 -1.21 3.63 -7.15
N PRO A 47 -2.22 3.56 -6.26
CA PRO A 47 -3.60 3.29 -6.65
C PRO A 47 -4.16 4.27 -7.68
N VAL A 48 -3.85 5.57 -7.55
CA VAL A 48 -4.29 6.59 -8.52
C VAL A 48 -3.71 6.32 -9.90
N ARG A 49 -2.42 5.98 -9.98
CA ARG A 49 -1.78 5.63 -11.25
C ARG A 49 -2.30 4.33 -11.82
N SER A 50 -2.48 3.31 -10.99
CA SER A 50 -3.06 2.03 -11.41
C SER A 50 -4.47 2.24 -12.00
N ARG A 51 -5.29 3.07 -11.35
CA ARG A 51 -6.62 3.43 -11.85
C ARG A 51 -6.58 4.19 -13.17
N LEU A 52 -5.65 5.15 -13.32
CA LEU A 52 -5.45 5.86 -14.58
C LEU A 52 -5.05 4.91 -15.72
N VAL A 53 -4.17 3.94 -15.45
CA VAL A 53 -3.79 2.93 -16.44
C VAL A 53 -4.96 2.03 -16.79
N ALA A 54 -5.75 1.60 -15.80
CA ALA A 54 -6.91 0.73 -15.99
C ALA A 54 -8.07 1.43 -16.71
N SER A 55 -8.28 2.73 -16.50
CA SER A 55 -9.33 3.49 -17.18
C SER A 55 -9.04 3.73 -18.67
N GLY A 56 -7.77 3.56 -19.08
CA GLY A 56 -7.33 3.82 -20.46
C GLY A 56 -7.23 5.31 -20.81
N LEU A 57 -7.51 6.21 -19.86
CA LEU A 57 -7.43 7.65 -20.08
C LEU A 57 -5.99 8.09 -20.38
N THR A 58 -5.87 8.93 -21.38
CA THR A 58 -4.65 9.65 -21.71
C THR A 58 -4.46 10.87 -20.81
N LEU A 59 -3.23 11.38 -20.77
CA LEU A 59 -2.94 12.61 -20.02
C LEU A 59 -3.71 13.82 -20.61
N ASP A 60 -3.98 13.83 -21.91
CA ASP A 60 -4.71 14.93 -22.57
C ASP A 60 -6.21 14.90 -22.23
N GLU A 61 -6.82 13.72 -22.13
CA GLU A 61 -8.19 13.58 -21.61
C GLU A 61 -8.27 14.01 -20.13
N LEU A 62 -7.26 13.66 -19.32
CA LEU A 62 -7.19 14.09 -17.92
C LEU A 62 -7.03 15.61 -17.78
N VAL A 63 -6.36 16.28 -18.72
CA VAL A 63 -6.32 17.75 -18.78
C VAL A 63 -7.74 18.30 -18.97
N GLY A 64 -8.50 17.75 -19.92
CA GLY A 64 -9.88 18.15 -20.19
C GLY A 64 -10.81 17.96 -19.00
N LEU A 65 -10.66 16.85 -18.27
CA LEU A 65 -11.51 16.52 -17.11
C LEU A 65 -11.12 17.28 -15.84
N SER A 66 -9.83 17.51 -15.62
CA SER A 66 -9.34 18.08 -14.36
C SER A 66 -9.16 19.60 -14.40
N GLY A 67 -9.05 20.19 -15.59
CA GLY A 67 -8.76 21.62 -15.79
C GLY A 67 -7.32 22.03 -15.49
N TYR A 68 -6.42 21.09 -15.17
CA TYR A 68 -5.01 21.36 -14.91
C TYR A 68 -4.15 21.12 -16.15
N SER A 69 -3.04 21.86 -16.26
CA SER A 69 -2.10 21.68 -17.37
C SER A 69 -1.44 20.30 -17.37
N LYS A 70 -1.10 19.82 -18.58
CA LYS A 70 -0.40 18.54 -18.80
C LYS A 70 0.85 18.41 -17.93
N THR A 71 1.62 19.49 -17.79
CA THR A 71 2.84 19.53 -16.97
C THR A 71 2.52 19.27 -15.50
N ARG A 72 1.53 19.98 -14.91
CA ARG A 72 1.16 19.82 -13.51
C ARG A 72 0.64 18.42 -13.20
N LEU A 73 -0.15 17.85 -14.11
CA LEU A 73 -0.65 16.47 -13.96
C LEU A 73 0.49 15.45 -14.05
N SER A 74 1.44 15.65 -14.96
CA SER A 74 2.63 14.81 -15.06
C SER A 74 3.49 14.89 -13.79
N GLU A 75 3.71 16.08 -13.24
CA GLU A 75 4.43 16.27 -11.98
C GLU A 75 3.76 15.54 -10.82
N LEU A 76 2.44 15.72 -10.66
CA LEU A 76 1.64 15.02 -9.66
C LEU A 76 1.75 13.50 -9.80
N LEU A 77 1.53 12.97 -11.01
CA LEU A 77 1.52 11.52 -11.25
C LEU A 77 2.90 10.90 -11.05
N ARG A 78 3.98 11.68 -11.12
CA ARG A 78 5.35 11.22 -10.85
C ARG A 78 5.80 11.45 -9.41
N GLY A 79 4.99 12.16 -8.61
CA GLY A 79 5.36 12.61 -7.28
C GLY A 79 6.53 13.61 -7.28
N LYS A 80 6.78 14.32 -8.39
CA LYS A 80 7.89 15.26 -8.52
C LYS A 80 7.54 16.65 -7.99
N GLY A 81 8.54 17.32 -7.42
CA GLY A 81 8.42 18.71 -6.97
C GLY A 81 7.84 18.83 -5.55
N TYR A 82 7.12 19.92 -5.29
CA TYR A 82 6.48 20.13 -4.00
C TYR A 82 5.31 19.16 -3.80
N TYR A 83 5.07 18.77 -2.55
CA TYR A 83 3.92 17.96 -2.18
C TYR A 83 2.62 18.57 -2.76
N PRO A 84 1.83 17.80 -3.53
CA PRO A 84 0.72 18.34 -4.30
C PRO A 84 -0.37 18.87 -3.38
N SER A 85 -1.04 19.92 -3.83
CA SER A 85 -2.18 20.48 -3.12
C SER A 85 -3.38 19.53 -3.20
N TRP A 86 -4.32 19.65 -2.27
CA TRP A 86 -5.51 18.79 -2.28
C TRP A 86 -6.42 19.09 -3.47
N GLU A 87 -6.45 20.33 -3.96
CA GLU A 87 -7.26 20.80 -5.08
C GLU A 87 -6.95 20.05 -6.38
N ILE A 88 -5.67 19.91 -6.74
CA ILE A 88 -5.26 19.16 -7.93
C ILE A 88 -5.47 17.65 -7.74
N THR A 89 -5.18 17.14 -6.54
CA THR A 89 -5.33 15.73 -6.20
C THR A 89 -6.81 15.32 -6.28
N TYR A 90 -7.68 16.09 -5.66
CA TYR A 90 -9.14 15.91 -5.67
C TYR A 90 -9.73 15.95 -7.08
N SER A 91 -9.27 16.88 -7.92
CA SER A 91 -9.71 16.97 -9.31
C SER A 91 -9.38 15.69 -10.11
N VAL A 92 -8.16 15.17 -9.97
CA VAL A 92 -7.75 13.90 -10.59
C VAL A 92 -8.56 12.72 -10.04
N VAL A 93 -8.79 12.69 -8.73
CA VAL A 93 -9.55 11.62 -8.05
C VAL A 93 -10.99 11.58 -8.54
N LYS A 94 -11.62 12.75 -8.71
CA LYS A 94 -12.95 12.86 -9.31
C LYS A 94 -12.96 12.43 -10.77
N ALA A 95 -11.95 12.80 -11.55
CA ALA A 95 -11.84 12.40 -12.95
C ALA A 95 -11.64 10.88 -13.13
N LEU A 96 -11.05 10.20 -12.14
CA LEU A 96 -10.81 8.75 -12.14
C LEU A 96 -11.89 7.93 -11.42
N ASP A 97 -12.94 8.60 -10.93
CA ASP A 97 -14.03 8.00 -10.14
C ASP A 97 -13.51 7.19 -8.94
N LEU A 98 -12.52 7.74 -8.23
CA LEU A 98 -11.95 7.14 -7.02
C LEU A 98 -12.67 7.67 -5.76
N PRO A 99 -12.85 6.84 -4.72
CA PRO A 99 -13.48 7.28 -3.47
C PRO A 99 -12.58 8.34 -2.79
N PRO A 100 -13.09 9.57 -2.56
CA PRO A 100 -12.24 10.69 -2.11
C PRO A 100 -11.89 10.62 -0.62
N TRP A 101 -12.71 9.97 0.20
CA TRP A 101 -12.49 9.84 1.65
C TRP A 101 -11.22 9.09 2.05
N PRO A 102 -11.01 7.82 1.62
CA PRO A 102 -9.78 7.11 1.94
C PRO A 102 -8.56 7.84 1.37
N LEU A 103 -8.69 8.39 0.16
CA LEU A 103 -7.59 9.09 -0.47
C LEU A 103 -7.24 10.41 0.24
N ARG A 104 -8.22 11.14 0.78
CA ARG A 104 -7.97 12.34 1.60
C ARG A 104 -7.17 12.00 2.86
N ARG A 105 -7.48 10.87 3.50
CA ARG A 105 -6.75 10.42 4.69
C ARG A 105 -5.30 10.05 4.35
N LEU A 106 -5.09 9.28 3.29
CA LEU A 106 -3.74 8.93 2.83
C LEU A 106 -2.95 10.16 2.36
N TRP A 107 -3.59 11.07 1.63
CA TRP A 107 -2.99 12.36 1.26
C TRP A 107 -2.63 13.20 2.49
N THR A 108 -3.44 13.16 3.55
CA THR A 108 -3.14 13.86 4.80
C THR A 108 -1.93 13.24 5.51
N ALA A 109 -1.83 11.91 5.54
CA ALA A 109 -0.68 11.21 6.10
C ALA A 109 0.62 11.55 5.33
N ALA A 110 0.56 11.55 4.01
CA ALA A 110 1.67 11.92 3.15
C ALA A 110 2.05 13.41 3.25
N ALA A 111 1.09 14.31 3.45
CA ALA A 111 1.38 15.71 3.72
C ALA A 111 2.18 15.89 5.01
N ARG A 112 1.85 15.13 6.07
CA ARG A 112 2.57 15.13 7.34
C ARG A 112 3.98 14.58 7.20
N GLU A 113 4.16 13.50 6.44
CA GLU A 113 5.48 12.96 6.09
C GLU A 113 6.33 14.00 5.34
N ALA A 114 5.72 14.77 4.43
CA ALA A 114 6.35 15.89 3.74
C ALA A 114 6.49 17.17 4.59
N ALA A 115 6.42 17.05 5.92
CA ALA A 115 6.56 18.12 6.90
C ALA A 115 5.61 19.32 6.70
N LYS A 116 4.41 19.09 6.14
CA LYS A 116 3.40 20.15 6.01
C LYS A 116 2.73 20.42 7.36
N LYS A 117 2.63 21.69 7.72
CA LYS A 117 1.96 22.15 8.95
C LYS A 117 0.46 21.82 8.89
N GLN A 118 -0.14 21.50 10.03
CA GLN A 118 -1.55 21.15 10.14
C GLN A 118 -2.49 22.22 9.55
N GLY A 119 -2.26 23.51 9.81
CA GLY A 119 -3.05 24.59 9.21
C GLY A 119 -2.93 24.68 7.68
N TRP A 120 -1.79 24.29 7.08
CA TRP A 120 -1.69 24.19 5.62
C TRP A 120 -2.56 23.06 5.08
N ILE A 121 -2.57 21.90 5.75
CA ILE A 121 -3.37 20.74 5.36
C ILE A 121 -4.85 21.10 5.40
N GLU A 122 -5.32 21.71 6.49
CA GLU A 122 -6.71 22.13 6.66
C GLU A 122 -7.12 23.15 5.61
N ASN A 123 -6.30 24.18 5.36
CA ASN A 123 -6.58 25.18 4.33
C ASN A 123 -6.69 24.55 2.94
N ARG A 124 -5.85 23.58 2.60
CA ARG A 124 -5.94 22.87 1.30
C ARG A 124 -7.18 21.98 1.20
N ILE A 125 -7.58 21.34 2.29
CA ILE A 125 -8.82 20.56 2.33
C ILE A 125 -10.05 21.47 2.18
N GLN A 126 -10.05 22.64 2.82
CA GLN A 126 -11.15 23.60 2.76
C GLN A 126 -11.23 24.37 1.42
N ALA A 127 -10.16 24.37 0.63
CA ALA A 127 -10.13 25.00 -0.69
C ALA A 127 -10.95 24.27 -1.76
N VAL A 128 -11.42 23.04 -1.48
CA VAL A 128 -12.35 22.31 -2.34
C VAL A 128 -13.71 22.17 -1.68
N GLN A 129 -14.72 21.83 -2.49
CA GLN A 129 -16.05 21.54 -1.95
C GLN A 129 -15.99 20.43 -0.88
N PRO A 130 -16.73 20.59 0.23
CA PRO A 130 -16.80 19.57 1.26
C PRO A 130 -17.20 18.22 0.67
N LEU A 131 -16.50 17.16 1.08
CA LEU A 131 -16.88 15.82 0.72
C LEU A 131 -18.27 15.52 1.31
N GLY A 132 -19.11 14.83 0.53
CA GLY A 132 -20.37 14.28 1.03
C GLY A 132 -20.15 13.22 2.12
N PRO A 133 -21.22 12.56 2.60
CA PRO A 133 -21.10 11.53 3.64
C PRO A 133 -20.13 10.42 3.23
N GLU A 134 -19.39 9.90 4.21
CA GLU A 134 -18.48 8.78 4.00
C GLU A 134 -19.30 7.48 3.83
N GLN A 135 -19.13 6.81 2.69
CA GLN A 135 -19.92 5.63 2.31
C GLN A 135 -19.00 4.50 1.80
N PRO A 136 -18.32 3.76 2.70
CA PRO A 136 -17.57 2.58 2.29
C PRO A 136 -18.51 1.47 1.80
N PRO A 137 -18.05 0.59 0.89
CA PRO A 137 -18.78 -0.62 0.54
C PRO A 137 -19.12 -1.43 1.81
N VAL A 138 -20.34 -1.95 1.92
CA VAL A 138 -20.80 -2.67 3.13
C VAL A 138 -19.87 -3.86 3.46
N ALA A 139 -19.42 -4.60 2.44
CA ALA A 139 -18.49 -5.71 2.63
C ALA A 139 -17.11 -5.24 3.14
N HIS A 140 -16.63 -4.08 2.68
CA HIS A 140 -15.41 -3.46 3.20
C HIS A 140 -15.60 -3.05 4.67
N LEU A 141 -16.72 -2.41 5.00
CA LEU A 141 -17.02 -2.02 6.38
C LEU A 141 -17.03 -3.24 7.32
N ALA A 142 -17.73 -4.31 6.95
CA ALA A 142 -17.77 -5.55 7.73
C ALA A 142 -16.37 -6.17 7.89
N PHE A 143 -15.59 -6.19 6.80
CA PHE A 143 -14.21 -6.68 6.83
C PHE A 143 -13.33 -5.87 7.79
N THR A 144 -13.34 -4.54 7.67
CA THR A 144 -12.51 -3.67 8.52
C THR A 144 -12.89 -3.77 10.00
N GLN A 145 -14.18 -3.92 10.31
CA GLN A 145 -14.63 -4.14 11.68
C GLN A 145 -14.09 -5.47 12.24
N ALA A 146 -14.19 -6.55 11.48
CA ALA A 146 -13.72 -7.87 11.91
C ALA A 146 -12.19 -7.94 12.05
N MET A 147 -11.44 -7.23 11.21
CA MET A 147 -9.98 -7.34 11.16
C MET A 147 -9.24 -6.28 11.98
N ARG A 148 -9.92 -5.24 12.45
CA ARG A 148 -9.27 -4.10 13.14
C ARG A 148 -8.42 -4.55 14.33
N GLU A 149 -8.99 -5.34 15.24
CA GLU A 149 -8.30 -5.80 16.44
C GLU A 149 -7.08 -6.67 16.10
N PRO A 150 -7.21 -7.81 15.38
CA PRO A 150 -6.05 -8.67 15.11
C PRO A 150 -4.98 -7.97 14.26
N TYR A 151 -5.36 -7.09 13.33
CA TYR A 151 -4.40 -6.33 12.54
C TYR A 151 -3.64 -5.31 13.39
N THR A 152 -4.32 -4.68 14.36
CA THR A 152 -3.68 -3.72 15.28
C THR A 152 -2.74 -4.44 16.23
N ALA A 153 -3.15 -5.59 16.79
CA ALA A 153 -2.30 -6.39 17.65
C ALA A 153 -1.00 -6.84 16.94
N TYR A 154 -1.13 -7.32 15.69
CA TYR A 154 0.04 -7.66 14.88
C TYR A 154 0.92 -6.44 14.59
N ALA A 155 0.33 -5.32 14.15
CA ALA A 155 1.10 -4.12 13.85
C ALA A 155 1.82 -3.56 15.09
N GLN A 156 1.20 -3.65 16.27
CA GLN A 156 1.78 -3.20 17.53
C GLN A 156 3.02 -3.99 17.93
N ALA A 157 3.05 -5.30 17.64
CA ALA A 157 4.23 -6.14 17.91
C ALA A 157 5.51 -5.58 17.24
N PHE A 158 5.38 -4.92 16.09
CA PHE A 158 6.52 -4.38 15.33
C PHE A 158 6.69 -2.86 15.45
N LEU A 159 5.60 -2.11 15.61
CA LEU A 159 5.62 -0.64 15.54
C LEU A 159 5.72 0.04 16.91
N GLN A 160 5.77 -0.75 17.99
CA GLN A 160 6.09 -0.38 19.38
C GLN A 160 5.07 0.53 20.06
N THR A 161 4.40 1.41 19.33
CA THR A 161 3.33 2.26 19.86
C THR A 161 2.00 1.95 19.21
N GLU A 162 0.95 1.96 20.03
CA GLU A 162 -0.43 1.75 19.58
C GLU A 162 -0.83 2.75 18.48
N ASP A 163 -0.46 4.01 18.64
CA ASP A 163 -0.75 5.08 17.68
C ASP A 163 -0.09 4.83 16.30
N ARG A 164 1.14 4.29 16.25
CA ARG A 164 1.76 3.87 14.99
C ARG A 164 1.06 2.65 14.38
N ALA A 165 0.66 1.69 15.21
CA ALA A 165 -0.08 0.50 14.78
C ALA A 165 -1.44 0.86 14.19
N GLN A 166 -2.25 1.63 14.90
CA GLN A 166 -3.57 2.09 14.46
C GLN A 166 -3.49 2.88 13.15
N ARG A 167 -2.48 3.75 12.99
CA ARG A 167 -2.23 4.43 11.71
C ARG A 167 -1.95 3.48 10.56
N ALA A 168 -1.02 2.53 10.74
CA ALA A 168 -0.68 1.58 9.69
C ALA A 168 -1.88 0.72 9.28
N VAL A 169 -2.71 0.30 10.24
CA VAL A 169 -3.96 -0.43 10.00
C VAL A 169 -4.99 0.45 9.29
N GLY A 170 -5.18 1.69 9.73
CA GLY A 170 -6.10 2.65 9.11
C GLY A 170 -5.75 2.92 7.64
N GLU A 171 -4.47 3.19 7.35
CA GLU A 171 -3.98 3.38 5.98
C GLU A 171 -4.16 2.12 5.12
N THR A 172 -3.98 0.93 5.71
CA THR A 172 -4.23 -0.35 5.01
C THR A 172 -5.70 -0.47 4.63
N PHE A 173 -6.62 -0.12 5.52
CA PHE A 173 -8.05 -0.15 5.22
C PHE A 173 -8.47 0.91 4.20
N ASP A 174 -7.84 2.09 4.22
CA ASP A 174 -8.07 3.13 3.20
C ASP A 174 -7.65 2.68 1.82
N LEU A 175 -6.52 1.97 1.71
CA LEU A 175 -6.09 1.40 0.44
C LEU A 175 -6.94 0.25 -0.02
N LEU A 176 -7.30 -0.64 0.91
CA LEU A 176 -8.20 -1.73 0.63
C LEU A 176 -9.55 -1.21 0.12
N TRP A 177 -9.99 -0.02 0.56
CA TRP A 177 -11.14 0.64 -0.04
C TRP A 177 -10.83 1.12 -1.47
N LEU A 178 -9.71 1.82 -1.69
CA LEU A 178 -9.32 2.30 -3.01
C LEU A 178 -9.16 1.18 -4.05
N THR A 179 -8.78 -0.02 -3.61
CA THR A 179 -8.55 -1.20 -4.45
C THR A 179 -9.55 -2.32 -4.15
N TRP A 180 -10.75 -1.99 -3.67
CA TRP A 180 -11.69 -3.02 -3.18
C TRP A 180 -12.12 -4.01 -4.27
N ASP A 181 -12.35 -3.52 -5.49
CA ASP A 181 -12.70 -4.39 -6.62
C ASP A 181 -11.57 -5.37 -6.98
N GLU A 182 -10.32 -4.94 -6.89
CA GLU A 182 -9.14 -5.79 -7.09
C GLU A 182 -9.03 -6.84 -5.97
N ALA A 183 -9.31 -6.43 -4.72
CA ALA A 183 -9.34 -7.35 -3.60
C ALA A 183 -10.43 -8.41 -3.77
N LEU A 184 -11.64 -8.03 -4.20
CA LEU A 184 -12.74 -8.96 -4.50
C LEU A 184 -12.44 -9.89 -5.68
N ALA A 185 -11.66 -9.45 -6.65
CA ALA A 185 -11.20 -10.26 -7.78
C ALA A 185 -10.04 -11.21 -7.42
N SER A 186 -9.41 -11.03 -6.25
CA SER A 186 -8.33 -11.90 -5.80
C SER A 186 -8.83 -13.29 -5.38
N ALA A 187 -7.95 -14.29 -5.42
CA ALA A 187 -8.30 -15.65 -5.01
C ALA A 187 -8.73 -15.75 -3.53
N ASP A 188 -8.23 -14.87 -2.68
CA ASP A 188 -8.61 -14.76 -1.28
C ASP A 188 -8.42 -13.31 -0.79
N VAL A 189 -9.55 -12.63 -0.55
CA VAL A 189 -9.61 -11.25 -0.06
C VAL A 189 -8.84 -11.07 1.26
N LYS A 190 -8.93 -12.05 2.16
CA LYS A 190 -8.24 -12.00 3.47
C LYS A 190 -6.75 -12.08 3.28
N ARG A 191 -6.28 -12.99 2.41
CA ARG A 191 -4.85 -13.12 2.10
C ARG A 191 -4.33 -11.85 1.45
N HIS A 192 -5.07 -11.29 0.50
CA HIS A 192 -4.71 -10.03 -0.15
C HIS A 192 -4.58 -8.89 0.86
N ALA A 193 -5.58 -8.70 1.72
CA ALA A 193 -5.55 -7.68 2.76
C ALA A 193 -4.44 -7.90 3.80
N TRP A 194 -4.18 -9.16 4.18
CA TRP A 194 -3.10 -9.52 5.10
C TRP A 194 -1.73 -9.12 4.52
N GLN A 195 -1.49 -9.45 3.25
CA GLN A 195 -0.24 -9.12 2.57
C GLN A 195 -0.04 -7.60 2.45
N MET A 196 -1.12 -6.86 2.21
CA MET A 196 -1.09 -5.39 2.19
C MET A 196 -0.73 -4.82 3.58
N LEU A 197 -1.35 -5.32 4.65
CA LEU A 197 -1.01 -4.94 6.02
C LEU A 197 0.46 -5.27 6.32
N ARG A 198 0.85 -6.52 6.10
CA ARG A 198 2.18 -7.04 6.42
C ARG A 198 3.27 -6.21 5.74
N SER A 199 3.15 -5.97 4.45
CA SER A 199 4.10 -5.13 3.72
C SER A 199 4.24 -3.74 4.34
N ARG A 200 3.14 -3.15 4.82
CA ARG A 200 3.12 -1.82 5.45
C ARG A 200 3.72 -1.78 6.83
N VAL A 201 3.48 -2.82 7.62
CA VAL A 201 4.06 -2.97 8.95
C VAL A 201 5.56 -3.19 8.81
N MET A 202 6.00 -4.12 7.95
CA MET A 202 7.42 -4.42 7.75
C MET A 202 8.21 -3.22 7.22
N ALA A 203 7.64 -2.45 6.29
CA ALA A 203 8.29 -1.24 5.78
C ALA A 203 8.51 -0.13 6.84
N ARG A 204 7.82 -0.21 7.98
CA ARG A 204 7.90 0.75 9.09
C ARG A 204 8.53 0.18 10.35
N ALA A 205 8.70 -1.14 10.41
CA ALA A 205 9.38 -1.82 11.49
C ALA A 205 10.84 -1.39 11.52
N LEU A 206 11.37 -1.17 12.72
CA LEU A 206 12.79 -0.96 12.90
C LEU A 206 13.52 -2.22 12.40
N GLN A 207 14.60 -2.04 11.65
CA GLN A 207 15.37 -3.17 11.13
C GLN A 207 16.62 -3.39 11.98
N ARG A 208 16.93 -4.66 12.24
CA ARG A 208 18.14 -5.12 12.91
C ARG A 208 18.65 -6.34 12.15
N ASP A 209 19.90 -6.26 11.69
CA ASP A 209 20.55 -7.33 10.92
C ASP A 209 19.75 -7.83 9.70
N GLY A 210 18.98 -6.92 9.07
CA GLY A 210 18.13 -7.23 7.92
C GLY A 210 16.75 -7.83 8.27
N HIS A 211 16.40 -7.91 9.55
CA HIS A 211 15.13 -8.44 10.06
C HIS A 211 14.37 -7.40 10.89
N PRO A 212 13.03 -7.51 11.02
CA PRO A 212 12.26 -6.60 11.86
C PRO A 212 12.58 -6.80 13.35
N ASP A 213 12.80 -5.71 14.10
CA ASP A 213 13.13 -5.76 15.53
C ASP A 213 11.86 -6.05 16.36
N LEU A 214 11.83 -7.25 16.94
CA LEU A 214 10.76 -7.72 17.83
C LEU A 214 11.16 -7.71 19.31
N ARG A 215 12.39 -7.31 19.68
CA ARG A 215 12.90 -7.49 21.05
C ARG A 215 12.14 -6.68 22.09
N GLN A 216 11.47 -5.60 21.70
CA GLN A 216 10.60 -4.87 22.63
C GLN A 216 9.47 -5.74 23.19
N ALA A 217 9.05 -6.78 22.47
CA ALA A 217 8.09 -7.76 22.99
C ALA A 217 8.58 -8.47 24.27
N ALA A 218 9.90 -8.56 24.49
CA ALA A 218 10.48 -9.13 25.70
C ALA A 218 10.08 -8.37 26.98
N PHE A 219 9.77 -7.08 26.87
CA PHE A 219 9.33 -6.26 27.98
C PHE A 219 7.84 -6.37 28.31
N TYR A 220 7.07 -7.09 27.50
CA TYR A 220 5.61 -7.16 27.62
C TYR A 220 5.09 -8.60 27.71
N THR A 221 5.98 -9.56 28.01
CA THR A 221 5.55 -10.95 28.22
C THR A 221 4.76 -11.08 29.52
N ALA A 222 3.73 -11.92 29.54
CA ALA A 222 2.94 -12.16 30.75
C ALA A 222 3.80 -12.70 31.92
N ALA A 223 4.85 -13.47 31.60
CA ALA A 223 5.79 -14.00 32.58
C ALA A 223 6.61 -12.88 33.25
N GLN A 224 7.03 -11.86 32.50
CA GLN A 224 7.84 -10.75 33.02
C GLN A 224 7.11 -9.93 34.10
N ALA A 225 5.78 -9.80 34.01
CA ALA A 225 4.96 -9.13 35.03
C ALA A 225 4.96 -9.86 36.39
N ALA A 226 5.20 -11.18 36.41
CA ALA A 226 5.21 -11.99 37.62
C ALA A 226 6.58 -12.04 38.33
N ILE A 227 7.67 -11.65 37.66
CA ILE A 227 9.02 -11.68 38.23
C ILE A 227 9.26 -10.43 39.07
N THR A 228 9.48 -10.59 40.38
CA THR A 228 9.69 -9.48 41.32
C THR A 228 11.16 -9.12 41.51
N ASP A 229 12.07 -10.08 41.36
CA ASP A 229 13.51 -9.84 41.46
C ASP A 229 14.04 -9.14 40.18
N LEU A 230 14.89 -8.12 40.38
CA LEU A 230 15.40 -7.31 39.27
C LEU A 230 16.43 -8.06 38.42
N ALA A 231 17.28 -8.88 39.04
CA ALA A 231 18.30 -9.63 38.31
C ALA A 231 17.65 -10.74 37.47
N GLU A 232 16.70 -11.48 38.06
CA GLU A 232 15.89 -12.48 37.36
C GLU A 232 15.07 -11.86 36.23
N ARG A 233 14.45 -10.70 36.47
CA ARG A 233 13.70 -9.97 35.43
C ARG A 233 14.60 -9.57 34.27
N THR A 234 15.81 -9.10 34.56
CA THR A 234 16.77 -8.67 33.53
C THR A 234 17.25 -9.87 32.71
N ALA A 235 17.62 -10.98 33.36
CA ALA A 235 18.00 -12.22 32.66
C ALA A 235 16.86 -12.78 31.81
N HIS A 236 15.62 -12.72 32.30
CA HIS A 236 14.45 -13.14 31.53
C HIS A 236 14.22 -12.26 30.29
N ILE A 237 14.32 -10.94 30.42
CA ILE A 237 14.21 -10.01 29.28
C ILE A 237 15.28 -10.33 28.24
N ASP A 238 16.52 -10.57 28.66
CA ASP A 238 17.61 -10.90 27.75
C ASP A 238 17.36 -12.23 27.02
N THR A 239 16.93 -13.26 27.74
CA THR A 239 16.54 -14.56 27.16
C THR A 239 15.41 -14.40 26.14
N MET A 240 14.38 -13.60 26.46
CA MET A 240 13.25 -13.34 25.56
C MET A 240 13.64 -12.48 24.37
N ALA A 241 14.58 -11.55 24.53
CA ALA A 241 15.10 -10.76 23.42
C ALA A 241 15.78 -11.66 22.38
N HIS A 242 16.62 -12.60 22.79
CA HIS A 242 17.24 -13.59 21.89
C HIS A 242 16.19 -14.48 21.22
N PHE A 243 15.15 -14.89 21.96
CA PHE A 243 14.03 -15.64 21.37
C PHE A 243 13.29 -14.83 20.29
N PHE A 244 13.01 -13.55 20.53
CA PHE A 244 12.34 -12.70 19.54
C PHE A 244 13.22 -12.38 18.32
N ASP A 245 14.54 -12.32 18.49
CA ASP A 245 15.47 -12.25 17.35
C ASP A 245 15.39 -13.53 16.48
N ALA A 246 15.29 -14.70 17.10
CA ALA A 246 15.07 -15.95 16.36
C ALA A 246 13.71 -15.96 15.63
N VAL A 247 12.64 -15.44 16.25
CA VAL A 247 11.32 -15.29 15.60
C VAL A 247 11.39 -14.36 14.39
N ALA A 248 12.11 -13.24 14.48
CA ALA A 248 12.26 -12.28 13.38
C ALA A 248 13.03 -12.86 12.17
N ARG A 249 13.78 -13.94 12.36
CA ARG A 249 14.53 -14.65 11.32
C ARG A 249 13.72 -15.74 10.60
N LEU A 250 12.52 -16.06 11.08
CA LEU A 250 11.66 -17.04 10.43
C LEU A 250 11.21 -16.56 9.03
N PRO A 251 10.90 -17.49 8.11
CA PRO A 251 10.17 -17.17 6.89
C PRO A 251 8.89 -16.38 7.21
N GLN A 252 8.54 -15.40 6.40
CA GLN A 252 7.53 -14.41 6.75
C GLN A 252 6.18 -15.01 7.17
N ASP A 253 5.67 -16.00 6.44
CA ASP A 253 4.39 -16.65 6.78
C ASP A 253 4.48 -17.48 8.09
N GLN A 254 5.67 -18.02 8.43
CA GLN A 254 5.91 -18.69 9.71
C GLN A 254 5.96 -17.68 10.86
N MET A 255 6.69 -16.58 10.68
CA MET A 255 6.75 -15.46 11.62
C MET A 255 5.35 -14.91 11.91
N ASP A 256 4.55 -14.70 10.86
CA ASP A 256 3.18 -14.19 10.96
C ASP A 256 2.32 -15.07 11.88
N VAL A 257 2.36 -16.39 11.67
CA VAL A 257 1.61 -17.36 12.47
C VAL A 257 2.10 -17.36 13.93
N ILE A 258 3.41 -17.37 14.16
CA ILE A 258 3.98 -17.36 15.51
C ILE A 258 3.64 -16.08 16.26
N VAL A 259 3.79 -14.92 15.62
CA VAL A 259 3.48 -13.61 16.23
C VAL A 259 2.00 -13.53 16.59
N LEU A 260 1.10 -13.87 15.66
CA LEU A 260 -0.34 -13.81 15.95
C LEU A 260 -0.72 -14.77 17.09
N ALA A 261 -0.30 -16.04 17.00
CA ALA A 261 -0.73 -17.07 17.94
C ALA A 261 -0.14 -16.88 19.34
N HIS A 262 1.15 -16.58 19.43
CA HIS A 262 1.91 -16.66 20.70
C HIS A 262 2.25 -15.29 21.27
N LEU A 263 2.52 -14.29 20.43
CA LEU A 263 2.83 -12.94 20.91
C LEU A 263 1.57 -12.08 21.08
N CYS A 264 0.65 -12.11 20.12
CA CYS A 264 -0.61 -11.37 20.19
C CYS A 264 -1.71 -12.10 20.98
N GLY A 265 -1.47 -13.36 21.39
CA GLY A 265 -2.45 -14.18 22.13
C GLY A 265 -3.72 -14.52 21.33
N ILE A 266 -3.66 -14.44 20.00
CA ILE A 266 -4.81 -14.77 19.15
C ILE A 266 -4.99 -16.29 19.15
N ARG A 267 -6.22 -16.73 19.44
CA ARG A 267 -6.55 -18.15 19.46
C ARG A 267 -6.09 -18.82 18.16
N PRO A 268 -5.34 -19.95 18.21
CA PRO A 268 -4.80 -20.60 17.01
C PRO A 268 -5.86 -20.91 15.94
N ALA A 269 -7.08 -21.24 16.34
CA ALA A 269 -8.20 -21.49 15.42
C ALA A 269 -8.67 -20.24 14.64
N ALA A 270 -8.37 -19.03 15.11
CA ALA A 270 -8.73 -17.78 14.45
C ALA A 270 -7.67 -17.29 13.46
N VAL A 271 -6.40 -17.66 13.66
CA VAL A 271 -5.26 -17.24 12.83
C VAL A 271 -5.49 -17.49 11.33
N PRO A 272 -5.95 -18.68 10.86
CA PRO A 272 -6.18 -18.93 9.43
C PRO A 272 -7.13 -17.91 8.80
N GLY A 273 -8.18 -17.54 9.55
CA GLY A 273 -9.20 -16.59 9.12
C GLY A 273 -8.74 -15.13 9.09
N ILE A 274 -7.61 -14.81 9.73
CA ILE A 274 -6.96 -13.49 9.74
C ILE A 274 -5.97 -13.36 8.59
N VAL A 275 -5.10 -14.37 8.42
CA VAL A 275 -4.01 -14.32 7.42
C VAL A 275 -4.45 -14.75 6.02
N GLY A 276 -5.64 -15.35 5.88
CA GLY A 276 -6.12 -15.90 4.60
C GLY A 276 -5.37 -17.17 4.21
N LEU A 277 -5.27 -18.11 5.15
CA LEU A 277 -4.66 -19.42 4.94
C LEU A 277 -5.66 -20.52 5.33
N SER A 278 -5.47 -21.72 4.79
CA SER A 278 -6.22 -22.88 5.27
C SER A 278 -5.74 -23.29 6.66
N PRO A 279 -6.61 -23.86 7.53
CA PRO A 279 -6.20 -24.33 8.85
C PRO A 279 -5.05 -25.35 8.81
N ALA A 280 -5.04 -26.24 7.81
CA ALA A 280 -3.98 -27.22 7.60
C ALA A 280 -2.63 -26.55 7.27
N MET A 281 -2.64 -25.51 6.44
CA MET A 281 -1.44 -24.76 6.07
C MET A 281 -0.90 -23.96 7.27
N THR A 282 -1.78 -23.30 8.03
CA THR A 282 -1.40 -22.61 9.27
C THR A 282 -0.80 -23.57 10.30
N HIS A 283 -1.38 -24.76 10.49
CA HIS A 283 -0.83 -25.77 11.38
C HIS A 283 0.56 -26.25 10.94
N THR A 284 0.73 -26.49 9.63
CA THR A 284 2.01 -26.87 9.04
C THR A 284 3.07 -25.80 9.25
N LEU A 285 2.71 -24.52 9.06
CA LEU A 285 3.60 -23.38 9.30
C LEU A 285 3.98 -23.25 10.79
N ASP A 286 3.04 -23.38 11.73
CA ASP A 286 3.34 -23.34 13.18
C ASP A 286 4.29 -24.49 13.57
N HIS A 287 4.04 -25.70 13.06
CA HIS A 287 4.91 -26.85 13.32
C HIS A 287 6.34 -26.63 12.80
N HIS A 288 6.48 -26.20 11.55
CA HIS A 288 7.80 -25.91 10.98
C HIS A 288 8.51 -24.74 11.67
N ALA A 289 7.76 -23.70 12.05
CA ALA A 289 8.29 -22.57 12.78
C ALA A 289 8.88 -23.00 14.13
N ARG A 290 8.18 -23.88 14.89
CA ARG A 290 8.70 -24.41 16.16
C ARG A 290 10.00 -25.18 15.98
N GLY A 291 10.07 -26.04 14.96
CA GLY A 291 11.31 -26.77 14.64
C GLY A 291 12.46 -25.82 14.28
N ALA A 292 12.20 -24.84 13.42
CA ALA A 292 13.20 -23.84 13.03
C ALA A 292 13.66 -22.97 14.22
N LEU A 293 12.75 -22.62 15.13
CA LEU A 293 13.08 -21.86 16.35
C LEU A 293 13.98 -22.66 17.28
N SER A 294 13.78 -23.98 17.44
CA SER A 294 14.69 -24.82 18.21
C SER A 294 16.11 -24.77 17.64
N ASP A 295 16.26 -24.88 16.32
CA ASP A 295 17.56 -24.83 15.66
C ASP A 295 18.22 -23.44 15.74
N LEU A 296 17.45 -22.37 15.51
CA LEU A 296 17.94 -20.98 15.55
C LEU A 296 18.35 -20.59 16.97
N TYR A 297 17.51 -20.88 17.96
CA TYR A 297 17.77 -20.55 19.35
C TYR A 297 19.01 -21.29 19.87
N LEU A 298 19.17 -22.57 19.55
CA LEU A 298 20.37 -23.32 19.93
C LEU A 298 21.64 -22.74 19.32
N ARG A 299 21.63 -22.33 18.04
CA ARG A 299 22.81 -21.74 17.38
C ARG A 299 23.28 -20.45 18.04
N ASP A 300 22.34 -19.60 18.43
CA ASP A 300 22.66 -18.32 19.05
C ASP A 300 23.14 -18.48 20.52
N HIS A 301 22.83 -19.61 21.18
CA HIS A 301 23.28 -19.92 22.56
C HIS A 301 24.51 -20.85 22.62
N THR A 302 25.03 -21.33 21.48
CA THR A 302 26.24 -22.19 21.43
C THR A 302 27.57 -21.43 21.25
N TRP A 303 27.56 -20.09 21.37
CA TRP A 303 28.75 -19.24 21.21
C TRP A 303 29.07 -18.37 22.45
N GLU A 304 28.79 -18.88 23.65
CA GLU A 304 29.37 -18.39 24.92
C GLU A 304 30.28 -19.46 25.54
#